data_AF-A0A1X1A4U8-F1
#
_entry.id   AF-A0A1X1A4U8-F1
#
_cell.length_a   1.000
_cell.length_b   1.000
_cell.length_c   1.000
_cell.angle_alpha   90.00
_cell.angle_beta   90.00
_cell.angle_gamma   90.00
#
_symmetry.space_group_name_H-M   'P 1'
#
loop_
_entity.id
_entity.type
_entity.pdbx_description
1 polymer ?
#
loop_
_entity_poly.entity_id
_entity_poly.type
_entity_poly.pdbx_seq_one_letter_code
_entity_poly.pdbx_strand_id
1 'polypeptide(L)' 'MICVRLLDNPEDPLSGNTGGDCWGCIDAIEAEMGCAESLAYVRKEYEAGLRPGWIDPFKP' A
#
# COMPACT_ATOMS: atom_id res chain seq x y z
N MET A 1 2.31 -8.90 9.95
CA MET A 1 2.88 -10.06 9.22
C MET A 1 2.01 -10.47 8.00
N ILE A 2 1.78 -9.60 7.01
CA ILE A 2 0.98 -9.96 5.81
C ILE A 2 1.85 -10.44 4.64
N CYS A 3 2.94 -9.74 4.34
CA CYS A 3 3.81 -10.05 3.19
C CYS A 3 5.27 -10.36 3.57
N VAL A 4 5.58 -10.43 4.86
CA VAL A 4 6.93 -10.74 5.41
C VAL A 4 8.02 -9.77 4.93
N ARG A 5 7.64 -8.59 4.43
CA ARG A 5 8.56 -7.52 4.08
C ARG A 5 9.35 -7.05 5.31
N LEU A 6 10.64 -6.78 5.13
CA LEU A 6 11.45 -6.13 6.16
C LEU A 6 10.91 -4.72 6.40
N LEU A 7 10.45 -4.44 7.61
CA LEU A 7 9.85 -3.15 7.96
C LEU A 7 10.90 -2.04 8.03
N ASP A 8 10.48 -0.83 7.68
CA ASP A 8 11.31 0.39 7.66
C ASP A 8 12.59 0.25 6.82
N ASN A 9 12.52 -0.53 5.74
CA ASN A 9 13.60 -0.65 4.77
C ASN A 9 13.65 0.62 3.90
N PRO A 10 14.74 1.41 3.94
CA PRO A 10 14.85 2.63 3.15
C PRO A 10 14.87 2.38 1.63
N GLU A 11 15.18 1.17 1.19
CA GLU A 11 15.15 0.78 -0.23
C GLU A 11 13.76 0.33 -0.70
N ASP A 12 12.79 0.18 0.22
CA ASP A 12 11.42 -0.23 -0.08
C ASP A 12 10.43 0.78 0.51
N PRO A 13 9.96 1.75 -0.28
CA PRO A 13 9.03 2.78 0.17
C PRO A 13 7.73 2.24 0.77
N LEU A 14 7.33 1.01 0.42
CA LEU A 14 6.10 0.38 0.90
C LEU A 14 6.32 -0.44 2.17
N SER A 15 7.51 -0.39 2.77
CA SER A 15 7.89 -1.13 3.97
C SER A 15 7.65 -0.40 5.28
N GLY A 16 7.17 0.86 5.24
CA GLY A 16 6.94 1.66 6.45
C GLY A 16 6.13 0.90 7.50
N ASN A 17 6.60 0.93 8.74
CA ASN A 17 6.00 0.16 9.83
C ASN A 17 4.71 0.81 10.34
N THR A 18 3.57 0.17 10.08
CA THR A 18 2.24 0.59 10.55
C THR A 18 1.77 -0.27 11.72
N GLY A 19 2.61 -0.40 12.76
CA GLY A 19 2.27 -1.18 13.96
C GLY A 19 2.54 -2.69 13.85
N GLY A 20 3.57 -3.08 13.08
CA GLY A 20 3.99 -4.48 12.90
C GLY A 20 3.59 -5.09 11.54
N ASP A 21 2.90 -4.31 10.73
CA ASP A 21 2.63 -4.59 9.31
C ASP A 21 3.24 -3.50 8.44
N CYS A 22 3.45 -3.83 7.16
CA CYS A 22 3.97 -2.84 6.23
C CYS A 22 2.85 -1.98 5.66
N TRP A 23 3.19 -0.71 5.43
CA TRP A 23 2.37 0.27 4.73
C TRP A 23 1.78 -0.29 3.44
N GLY A 24 2.58 -0.99 2.63
CA GLY A 24 2.13 -1.60 1.38
C GLY A 24 0.91 -2.52 1.53
N CYS A 25 0.82 -3.27 2.62
CA CYS A 25 -0.31 -4.15 2.88
C CYS A 25 -1.48 -3.43 3.52
N ILE A 26 -1.23 -2.65 4.58
CA ILE A 26 -2.30 -1.98 5.33
C ILE A 26 -3.02 -0.98 4.44
N ASP A 27 -2.28 -0.14 3.72
CA ASP A 27 -2.87 0.92 2.90
C ASP A 27 -3.68 0.34 1.71
N ALA A 28 -3.25 -0.80 1.15
CA ALA A 28 -4.05 -1.51 0.14
C ALA A 28 -5.37 -2.06 0.71
N ILE A 29 -5.32 -2.70 1.87
CA ILE A 29 -6.50 -3.26 2.53
C ILE A 29 -7.47 -2.13 2.90
N GLU A 30 -6.97 -1.04 3.47
CA GLU A 30 -7.79 0.12 3.83
C GLU A 30 -8.40 0.77 2.58
N ALA A 31 -7.65 0.87 1.48
CA ALA A 31 -8.17 1.34 0.20
C ALA A 31 -9.29 0.43 -0.33
N GLU A 32 -9.13 -0.89 -0.27
CA GLU A 32 -10.16 -1.87 -0.65
C GLU A 32 -11.40 -1.79 0.26
N MET A 33 -11.22 -1.47 1.54
CA MET A 33 -12.31 -1.25 2.50
C MET A 33 -12.99 0.12 2.34
N GLY A 34 -12.53 0.97 1.42
CA GLY A 34 -13.13 2.26 1.12
C GLY A 34 -12.59 3.44 1.92
N CYS A 35 -11.42 3.31 2.56
CA CYS A 35 -10.72 4.45 3.14
C CYS A 35 -10.23 5.39 2.03
N ALA A 36 -10.80 6.60 1.98
CA ALA A 36 -10.52 7.55 0.90
C ALA A 36 -9.07 8.07 0.94
N GLU A 37 -8.48 8.20 2.12
CA GLU A 37 -7.08 8.63 2.28
C GLU A 37 -6.13 7.55 1.75
N SER A 38 -6.30 6.32 2.21
CA SER A 38 -5.50 5.17 1.76
C SER A 38 -5.63 4.98 0.25
N LEU A 39 -6.85 5.03 -0.29
CA LEU A 39 -7.07 4.96 -1.74
C LEU A 39 -6.33 6.06 -2.51
N ALA A 40 -6.27 7.29 -1.99
CA ALA A 40 -5.54 8.37 -2.63
C ALA A 40 -4.01 8.14 -2.62
N TYR A 41 -3.47 7.56 -1.55
CA TYR A 41 -2.06 7.17 -1.48
C TYR A 41 -1.74 6.01 -2.42
N VAL A 42 -2.49 4.91 -2.31
CA VAL A 42 -2.33 3.72 -3.16
C VAL A 42 -2.38 4.08 -4.66
N ARG A 43 -3.27 5.00 -5.07
CA ARG A 43 -3.31 5.50 -6.46
C ARG A 43 -2.03 6.21 -6.89
N LYS A 44 -1.51 7.12 -6.06
CA LYS A 44 -0.25 7.83 -6.34
C LYS A 44 0.92 6.85 -6.42
N GLU A 45 0.93 5.85 -5.55
CA GLU A 45 1.97 4.80 -5.54
C GLU A 45 1.89 3.90 -6.76
N TYR A 46 0.68 3.57 -7.21
CA TYR A 46 0.45 2.87 -8.47
C TYR A 46 0.94 3.69 -9.68
N GLU A 47 0.58 4.97 -9.75
CA GLU A 47 1.03 5.90 -10.80
C GLU A 47 2.56 6.08 -10.80
N ALA A 48 3.20 5.98 -9.63
CA ALA A 48 4.66 5.98 -9.47
C ALA A 48 5.31 4.61 -9.76
N GLY A 49 4.54 3.57 -10.08
CA GLY A 49 5.03 2.23 -10.41
C GLY A 49 5.43 1.38 -9.20
N LEU A 50 5.13 1.81 -7.97
CA LEU A 50 5.49 1.10 -6.74
C LEU A 50 4.59 -0.11 -6.48
N ARG A 51 3.40 -0.14 -7.08
CA ARG A 51 2.40 -1.20 -6.90
C ARG A 51 2.08 -1.91 -8.22
N PRO A 52 3.03 -2.67 -8.80
CA PRO A 52 2.77 -3.37 -10.04
C PRO A 52 1.62 -4.37 -9.86
N GLY A 53 0.60 -4.27 -10.73
CA GLY A 53 -0.55 -5.16 -10.71
C GLY A 53 -1.66 -4.82 -9.70
N TRP A 54 -1.57 -3.68 -8.99
CA TRP A 54 -2.71 -3.20 -8.22
C TRP A 54 -3.85 -2.77 -9.15
N ILE A 55 -5.09 -3.13 -8.80
CA ILE A 55 -6.31 -2.76 -9.52
C ILE A 55 -7.08 -1.83 -8.60
N ASP A 56 -7.45 -0.66 -9.13
CA ASP A 56 -8.23 0.31 -8.39
C ASP A 56 -9.65 -0.24 -8.15
N PRO A 57 -10.06 -0.49 -6.90
CA PRO A 57 -11.36 -1.10 -6.61
C PRO A 57 -12.55 -0.18 -6.99
N PHE A 58 -12.28 1.09 -7.29
CA PHE A 58 -13.29 2.08 -7.65
C PHE A 58 -13.11 2.65 -9.06
N LYS A 59 -12.17 2.12 -9.87
CA LYS A 59 -12.13 2.38 -11.31
C LYS A 59 -12.33 1.06 -12.07
N PRO A 60 -13.34 0.99 -12.94
CA PRO A 60 -13.61 -0.19 -13.75
C PRO A 60 -12.52 -0.48 -14.79
#